data_AF-A0A328HMH0-F1
#
_entry.id   AF-A0A328HMH0-F1
#
_cell.length_a   1.000
_cell.length_b   1.000
_cell.length_c   1.000
_cell.angle_alpha   90.00
_cell.angle_beta   90.00
_cell.angle_gamma   90.00
#
_symmetry.space_group_name_H-M   'P 1'
#
loop_
_entity.id
_entity.type
_entity.pdbx_description
1 polymer ?
#
loop_
_entity_poly.entity_id
_entity_poly.type
_entity_poly.pdbx_seq_one_letter_code
_entity_poly.pdbx_strand_id
1 'polypeptide(L)'
;MVPTRSDRLLRNFTELIGGPLGRRSAPGVVAPGFFTVERVLIILTVLAALAAIAVKDYCRVNGWETPSQFYATCYSDFPELFRNRGLGDGAFPFFTPDAFFEYPVLMGLIAGITARLVPGEGVTDARILGYFDVNATLIAAVWIVTVLATARMARRRPWDAAMVALAPGIVLAGVINWDMWAVAMLALGMYFLSRDRLVLAGVLIGLGTATKLYPVLVFGAIFLLALRTGKIRAFLVPAASAALAWLAVNLPIAARDPAGWKYFFEFTQDRPAGYSSPWFAYNLVAGRVRWTLLTPEAINTLALNVFLLACVLIAVLALTAPRRPRIAQLTFLIVAAFILTNKVYSPQFVLWLVPLLALARPKWRDFLVWQGIEGLHWAAIWMYLGQVTSGGVSQHNIDMPYYVLAVAAHMLATAYLMLRVAWDIWDPRYDPIRRHAMDDPHGGPFDNAPDRLRIDLLRPSASLVPWRTVVRDA
;
A
#
# COMPACT_ATOMS: atom_id res chain seq x y z
N MET A 1 -1.99 -24.44 -5.89
CA MET A 1 -2.05 -24.24 -7.36
C MET A 1 -0.95 -23.28 -7.76
N VAL A 2 -0.28 -23.56 -8.88
CA VAL A 2 0.90 -22.80 -9.33
C VAL A 2 0.44 -21.78 -10.38
N PRO A 3 0.85 -20.49 -10.29
CA PRO A 3 0.41 -19.43 -11.19
C PRO A 3 0.59 -19.76 -12.67
N THR A 4 1.63 -20.52 -13.00
CA THR A 4 2.03 -20.97 -14.34
C THR A 4 0.97 -21.84 -15.04
N ARG A 5 -0.02 -22.38 -14.32
CA ARG A 5 -1.18 -23.09 -14.90
C ARG A 5 -2.36 -22.20 -15.25
N SER A 6 -2.45 -21.03 -14.62
CA SER A 6 -3.61 -20.12 -14.73
C SER A 6 -3.28 -18.82 -15.46
N ASP A 7 -2.01 -18.44 -15.51
CA ASP A 7 -1.51 -17.21 -16.13
C ASP A 7 -0.74 -17.54 -17.41
N ARG A 8 -1.20 -16.99 -18.55
CA ARG A 8 -0.60 -17.26 -19.86
C ARG A 8 0.83 -16.74 -19.97
N LEU A 9 1.14 -15.61 -19.34
CA LEU A 9 2.48 -15.02 -19.39
C LEU A 9 3.47 -15.95 -18.69
N LEU A 10 3.16 -16.32 -17.44
CA LEU A 10 4.05 -17.19 -16.66
C LEU A 10 4.20 -18.58 -17.27
N ARG A 11 3.16 -19.12 -17.91
CA ARG A 11 3.24 -20.40 -18.61
C ARG A 11 4.33 -20.39 -19.69
N ASN A 12 4.45 -19.30 -20.44
CA ASN A 12 5.45 -19.18 -21.50
C ASN A 12 6.86 -18.98 -20.93
N PHE A 13 7.00 -18.21 -19.84
CA PHE A 13 8.31 -18.00 -19.20
C PHE A 13 8.85 -19.23 -18.47
N THR A 14 8.00 -20.18 -18.06
CA THR A 14 8.49 -21.38 -17.37
C THR A 14 9.37 -22.28 -18.23
N GLU A 15 9.29 -22.22 -19.55
CA GLU A 15 10.14 -23.04 -20.44
C GLU A 15 11.64 -22.77 -20.22
N LEU A 16 12.00 -21.54 -19.84
CA LEU A 16 13.38 -21.12 -19.54
C LEU A 16 13.93 -21.71 -18.23
N ILE A 17 13.05 -22.14 -17.31
CA ILE A 17 13.42 -22.61 -15.96
C ILE A 17 12.93 -24.03 -15.68
N GLY A 18 12.84 -24.87 -16.72
CA GLY A 18 12.53 -26.30 -16.59
C GLY A 18 11.06 -26.69 -16.83
N GLY A 19 10.23 -25.76 -17.32
CA GLY A 19 8.86 -26.01 -17.75
C GLY A 19 7.80 -25.94 -16.63
N PRO A 20 6.51 -26.02 -16.99
CA PRO A 20 5.42 -25.94 -16.03
C PRO A 20 5.39 -27.17 -15.11
N LEU A 21 5.20 -26.94 -13.81
CA LEU A 21 5.05 -28.00 -12.81
C LEU A 21 4.02 -29.06 -13.23
N GLY A 22 4.46 -30.31 -13.36
CA GLY A 22 3.65 -31.45 -13.76
C GLY A 22 2.50 -31.76 -12.81
N ARG A 23 1.43 -32.40 -13.30
CA ARG A 23 0.20 -32.65 -12.51
C ARG A 23 0.48 -33.43 -11.21
N ARG A 24 1.45 -34.36 -11.25
CA ARG A 24 1.85 -35.21 -10.12
C ARG A 24 2.82 -34.54 -9.13
N SER A 25 3.40 -33.38 -9.45
CA SER A 25 4.30 -32.62 -8.56
C SER A 25 3.67 -31.33 -8.01
N ALA A 26 2.35 -31.18 -8.14
CA ALA A 26 1.66 -29.98 -7.66
C ALA A 26 1.74 -29.85 -6.12
N PRO A 27 1.84 -28.61 -5.58
CA PRO A 27 1.78 -28.39 -4.14
C PRO A 27 0.52 -29.02 -3.53
N GLY A 28 0.70 -29.88 -2.53
CA GLY A 28 -0.36 -30.66 -1.87
C GLY A 28 -0.56 -32.09 -2.40
N VAL A 29 0.14 -32.49 -3.48
CA VAL A 29 0.18 -33.88 -3.98
C VAL A 29 1.45 -34.59 -3.51
N VAL A 30 2.58 -33.88 -3.50
CA VAL A 30 3.86 -34.37 -2.98
C VAL A 30 4.22 -33.56 -1.74
N ALA A 31 4.80 -34.22 -0.75
CA ALA A 31 5.35 -33.53 0.42
C ALA A 31 6.42 -32.53 -0.07
N PRO A 32 6.28 -31.23 0.25
CA PRO A 32 7.36 -30.30 -0.03
C PRO A 32 8.56 -30.77 0.81
N GLY A 33 9.68 -31.03 0.15
CA GLY A 33 10.94 -31.32 0.86
C GLY A 33 11.42 -30.07 1.62
N PHE A 34 12.73 -29.84 1.66
CA PHE A 34 13.27 -28.68 2.37
C PHE A 34 12.75 -27.32 1.85
N PHE A 35 12.49 -27.19 0.55
CA PHE A 35 12.02 -25.94 -0.06
C PHE A 35 10.49 -25.87 -0.13
N THR A 36 9.87 -25.44 0.97
CA THR A 36 8.45 -25.06 0.98
C THR A 36 8.23 -23.76 0.20
N VAL A 37 6.99 -23.52 -0.26
CA VAL A 37 6.65 -22.27 -0.98
C VAL A 37 7.01 -21.04 -0.16
N GLU A 38 6.73 -21.06 1.14
CA GLU A 38 7.08 -19.96 2.05
C GLU A 38 8.60 -19.74 2.14
N ARG A 39 9.41 -20.81 2.23
CA ARG A 39 10.88 -20.69 2.25
C ARG A 39 11.42 -20.11 0.94
N VAL A 40 10.88 -20.52 -0.21
CA VAL A 40 11.29 -19.93 -1.49
C VAL A 40 10.89 -18.46 -1.56
N LEU A 41 9.67 -18.10 -1.13
CA LEU A 41 9.24 -16.70 -1.07
C LEU A 41 10.13 -15.86 -0.14
N ILE A 42 10.57 -16.40 1.00
CA ILE A 42 11.52 -15.72 1.89
C ILE A 42 12.83 -15.46 1.14
N ILE A 43 13.41 -16.47 0.49
CA ILE A 43 14.66 -16.30 -0.28
C ILE A 43 14.50 -15.24 -1.36
N LEU A 44 13.41 -15.28 -2.14
CA LEU A 44 13.12 -14.28 -3.17
C LEU A 44 13.00 -12.87 -2.58
N THR A 45 12.35 -12.73 -1.43
CA THR A 45 12.21 -11.44 -0.73
C THR A 45 13.56 -10.93 -0.23
N VAL A 46 14.42 -11.80 0.29
CA VAL A 46 15.79 -11.43 0.72
C VAL A 46 16.61 -10.96 -0.48
N LEU A 47 16.55 -11.66 -1.62
CA LEU A 47 17.24 -11.24 -2.84
C LEU A 47 16.72 -9.89 -3.35
N ALA A 48 15.40 -9.67 -3.30
CA ALA A 48 14.79 -8.40 -3.68
C ALA A 48 15.17 -7.25 -2.72
N ALA A 49 15.26 -7.53 -1.41
CA ALA A 49 15.75 -6.57 -0.42
C ALA A 49 17.22 -6.22 -0.66
N LEU A 50 18.08 -7.19 -0.96
CA LEU A 50 19.47 -6.94 -1.33
C LEU A 50 19.57 -6.08 -2.61
N ALA A 51 18.71 -6.34 -3.60
CA ALA A 51 18.62 -5.48 -4.79
C ALA A 51 18.18 -4.05 -4.45
N ALA A 52 17.25 -3.87 -3.50
CA ALA A 52 16.83 -2.55 -3.03
C ALA A 52 18.00 -1.78 -2.41
N ILE A 53 18.88 -2.47 -1.67
CA ILE A 53 20.11 -1.88 -1.12
C ILE A 53 21.12 -1.56 -2.20
N ALA A 54 21.30 -2.45 -3.18
CA ALA A 54 22.19 -2.21 -4.32
C ALA A 54 21.79 -0.96 -5.13
N VAL A 55 20.49 -0.68 -5.27
CA VAL A 55 20.00 0.56 -5.90
C VAL A 55 20.41 1.81 -5.10
N LYS A 56 20.65 1.70 -3.79
CA LYS A 56 21.06 2.81 -2.91
C LYS A 56 22.57 2.94 -2.73
N ASP A 57 23.35 2.06 -3.35
CA ASP A 57 24.78 1.90 -3.05
C ASP A 57 25.61 3.16 -3.33
N TYR A 58 25.28 3.92 -4.38
CA TYR A 58 25.93 5.20 -4.65
C TYR A 58 25.88 6.14 -3.43
N CYS A 59 24.71 6.33 -2.83
CA CYS A 59 24.58 7.20 -1.64
C CYS A 59 25.19 6.57 -0.39
N ARG A 60 25.22 5.24 -0.29
CA ARG A 60 25.87 4.56 0.85
C ARG A 60 27.38 4.80 0.89
N VAL A 61 28.00 4.95 -0.29
CA VAL A 61 29.44 5.22 -0.44
C VAL A 61 29.74 6.71 -0.45
N ASN A 62 28.94 7.52 -1.15
CA ASN A 62 29.24 8.93 -1.41
C ASN A 62 28.44 9.92 -0.54
N GLY A 63 27.56 9.42 0.34
CA GLY A 63 26.68 10.23 1.16
C GLY A 63 25.34 10.58 0.50
N TRP A 64 24.35 10.92 1.33
CA TRP A 64 23.05 11.43 0.90
C TRP A 64 23.08 12.95 0.84
N GLU A 65 23.57 13.47 -0.29
CA GLU A 65 23.74 14.90 -0.53
C GLU A 65 22.91 15.39 -1.72
N THR A 66 22.22 16.51 -1.54
CA THR A 66 21.43 17.17 -2.58
C THR A 66 22.35 18.02 -3.48
N PRO A 67 22.26 17.92 -4.83
CA PRO A 67 21.25 17.21 -5.62
C PRO A 67 21.64 15.77 -6.01
N SER A 68 22.86 15.34 -5.71
CA SER A 68 23.44 14.09 -6.21
C SER A 68 22.60 12.84 -5.89
N GLN A 69 21.99 12.79 -4.70
CA GLN A 69 21.12 11.69 -4.28
C GLN A 69 19.90 11.50 -5.17
N PHE A 70 19.43 12.57 -5.81
CA PHE A 70 18.29 12.53 -6.73
C PHE A 70 18.73 12.02 -8.11
N TYR A 71 19.85 12.49 -8.65
CA TYR A 71 20.36 11.98 -9.93
C TYR A 71 20.80 10.52 -9.85
N ALA A 72 21.39 10.12 -8.73
CA ALA A 72 21.72 8.72 -8.46
C ALA A 72 20.51 7.88 -8.02
N THR A 73 19.32 8.48 -7.92
CA THR A 73 18.04 7.82 -7.55
C THR A 73 18.08 7.10 -6.18
N CYS A 74 18.97 7.53 -5.30
CA CYS A 74 19.24 6.90 -4.02
C CYS A 74 18.71 7.66 -2.80
N TYR A 75 17.86 8.67 -3.01
CA TYR A 75 17.11 9.35 -1.94
C TYR A 75 16.41 8.35 -0.99
N SER A 76 16.42 8.71 0.30
CA SER A 76 15.74 8.02 1.40
C SER A 76 15.43 9.03 2.50
N ASP A 77 14.27 8.89 3.15
CA ASP A 77 13.89 9.71 4.30
C ASP A 77 14.71 9.35 5.55
N PHE A 78 15.29 8.14 5.64
CA PHE A 78 16.08 7.77 6.84
C PHE A 78 17.27 8.72 7.07
N PRO A 79 18.20 8.90 6.12
CA PRO A 79 19.29 9.89 6.25
C PRO A 79 18.79 11.32 6.45
N GLU A 80 17.77 11.72 5.68
CA GLU A 80 17.28 13.10 5.66
C GLU A 80 16.65 13.51 6.99
N LEU A 81 15.79 12.65 7.56
CA LEU A 81 15.16 12.92 8.84
C LEU A 81 16.11 12.66 10.01
N PHE A 82 17.11 11.79 9.85
CA PHE A 82 18.15 11.62 10.86
C PHE A 82 18.91 12.92 11.11
N ARG A 83 19.20 13.65 10.04
CA ARG A 83 19.83 14.97 10.04
C ARG A 83 18.85 16.07 10.44
N ASN A 84 17.73 16.20 9.73
CA ASN A 84 16.89 17.40 9.79
C ASN A 84 15.83 17.40 10.89
N ARG A 85 15.59 16.26 11.56
CA ARG A 85 14.69 16.15 12.72
C ARG A 85 15.43 15.93 14.02
N GLY A 86 16.75 16.14 14.03
CA GLY A 86 17.59 16.04 15.23
C GLY A 86 17.70 14.63 15.81
N LEU A 87 17.28 13.58 15.08
CA LEU A 87 17.39 12.20 15.57
C LEU A 87 18.87 11.81 15.80
N GLY A 88 19.77 12.30 14.95
CA GLY A 88 21.21 12.15 15.14
C GLY A 88 21.74 12.87 16.37
N ASP A 89 21.13 13.99 16.75
CA ASP A 89 21.51 14.79 17.93
C ASP A 89 20.83 14.31 19.22
N GLY A 90 20.15 13.15 19.17
CA GLY A 90 19.52 12.53 20.33
C GLY A 90 18.07 12.96 20.57
N ALA A 91 17.47 13.74 19.67
CA ALA A 91 16.04 14.04 19.73
C ALA A 91 15.22 12.76 19.56
N PHE A 92 14.21 12.58 20.41
CA PHE A 92 13.29 11.46 20.32
C PHE A 92 11.88 12.00 20.06
N PRO A 93 11.23 11.63 18.93
CA PRO A 93 9.93 12.17 18.54
C PRO A 93 8.91 12.12 19.68
N PHE A 94 8.20 13.22 19.92
CA PHE A 94 7.17 13.41 20.98
C PHE A 94 7.68 13.43 22.43
N PHE A 95 8.97 13.21 22.69
CA PHE A 95 9.53 13.22 24.05
C PHE A 95 10.57 14.30 24.27
N THR A 96 11.25 14.73 23.21
CA THR A 96 12.14 15.90 23.21
C THR A 96 11.32 17.16 22.92
N PRO A 97 11.43 18.21 23.77
CA PRO A 97 10.76 19.50 23.50
C PRO A 97 11.14 20.06 22.13
N ASP A 98 10.15 20.65 21.44
CA ASP A 98 10.30 21.29 20.12
C ASP A 98 10.80 20.39 18.96
N ALA A 99 10.93 19.08 19.20
CA ALA A 99 11.28 18.09 18.18
C ALA A 99 10.03 17.60 17.45
N PHE A 100 9.49 18.44 16.57
CA PHE A 100 8.32 18.12 15.74
C PHE A 100 8.62 17.02 14.71
N PHE A 101 7.69 16.09 14.53
CA PHE A 101 7.84 14.95 13.61
C PHE A 101 6.61 14.81 12.71
N GLU A 102 6.82 14.78 11.40
CA GLU A 102 5.75 14.82 10.37
C GLU A 102 5.04 13.49 10.11
N TYR A 103 5.21 12.49 10.99
CA TYR A 103 4.57 11.18 10.87
C TYR A 103 3.73 10.83 12.10
N PRO A 104 2.75 9.91 11.96
CA PRO A 104 1.95 9.43 13.07
C PRO A 104 2.79 8.84 14.21
N VAL A 105 2.19 8.83 15.41
CA VAL A 105 2.86 8.49 16.66
C VAL A 105 3.70 7.21 16.57
N LEU A 106 3.14 6.09 16.12
CA LEU A 106 3.86 4.83 16.10
C LEU A 106 5.05 4.85 15.13
N MET A 107 4.93 5.56 14.01
CA MET A 107 6.04 5.73 13.07
C MET A 107 7.15 6.59 13.66
N GLY A 108 6.81 7.68 14.35
CA GLY A 108 7.81 8.49 15.08
C GLY A 108 8.51 7.69 16.19
N LEU A 109 7.78 6.83 16.92
CA LEU A 109 8.39 5.91 17.88
C LEU A 109 9.36 4.93 17.20
N ILE A 110 8.99 4.37 16.05
CA ILE A 110 9.89 3.49 15.27
C ILE A 110 11.15 4.26 14.85
N ALA A 111 11.00 5.48 14.33
CA ALA A 111 12.12 6.32 13.91
C ALA A 111 13.07 6.63 15.08
N GLY A 112 12.53 7.00 16.25
CA GLY A 112 13.33 7.29 17.46
C GLY A 112 13.99 6.04 18.06
N ILE A 113 13.28 4.91 18.12
CA ILE A 113 13.84 3.64 18.64
C ILE A 113 15.00 3.19 17.76
N THR A 114 14.81 3.20 16.44
CA THR A 114 15.87 2.79 15.50
C THR A 114 17.06 3.75 15.52
N ALA A 115 16.85 5.04 15.82
CA ALA A 115 17.94 6.01 15.92
C ALA A 115 18.84 5.70 17.12
N ARG A 116 18.25 5.27 18.25
CA ARG A 116 18.99 4.85 19.44
C ARG A 116 19.79 3.56 19.28
N LEU A 117 19.49 2.74 18.27
CA LEU A 117 20.29 1.56 17.95
C LEU A 117 21.62 1.93 17.28
N VAL A 118 21.78 3.18 16.83
CA VAL A 118 22.99 3.66 16.16
C VAL A 118 23.91 4.35 17.19
N PRO A 119 25.07 3.74 17.53
CA PRO A 119 25.96 4.29 18.55
C PRO A 119 26.60 5.62 18.12
N GLY A 120 27.05 6.40 19.10
CA GLY A 120 27.72 7.70 18.90
C GLY A 120 26.80 8.90 19.07
N GLU A 121 27.37 10.09 18.87
CA GLU A 121 26.69 11.39 19.00
C GLU A 121 26.87 12.23 17.72
N GLY A 122 25.94 13.15 17.47
CA GLY A 122 25.96 14.08 16.33
C GLY A 122 25.73 13.43 14.95
N VAL A 123 25.54 14.27 13.94
CA VAL A 123 25.27 13.82 12.56
C VAL A 123 26.58 13.58 11.80
N THR A 124 27.08 12.33 11.82
CA THR A 124 28.25 11.91 11.04
C THR A 124 27.86 10.92 9.93
N ASP A 125 28.66 10.86 8.85
CA ASP A 125 28.38 9.97 7.71
C ASP A 125 28.24 8.50 8.13
N ALA A 126 29.09 8.04 9.05
CA ALA A 126 29.03 6.68 9.58
C ALA A 126 27.71 6.40 10.33
N ARG A 127 27.20 7.38 11.09
CA ARG A 127 25.93 7.23 11.82
C ARG A 127 24.73 7.34 10.89
N ILE A 128 24.79 8.21 9.88
CA ILE A 128 23.76 8.27 8.83
C ILE A 128 23.65 6.93 8.11
N LEU A 129 24.78 6.37 7.68
CA LEU A 129 24.82 5.06 7.04
C LEU A 129 24.32 3.95 7.98
N GLY A 130 24.76 3.96 9.25
CA GLY A 130 24.29 3.02 10.25
C GLY A 130 22.77 3.09 10.47
N TYR A 131 22.19 4.29 10.51
CA TYR A 131 20.75 4.48 10.65
C TYR A 131 19.98 3.97 9.43
N PHE A 132 20.50 4.23 8.23
CA PHE A 132 19.96 3.66 7.00
C PHE A 132 19.98 2.13 7.04
N ASP A 133 21.12 1.51 7.35
CA ASP A 133 21.30 0.05 7.33
C ASP A 133 20.44 -0.67 8.39
N VAL A 134 20.28 -0.08 9.59
CA VAL A 134 19.36 -0.59 10.63
C VAL A 134 17.92 -0.60 10.10
N ASN A 135 17.46 0.51 9.55
CA ASN A 135 16.09 0.62 9.05
C ASN A 135 15.86 -0.26 7.83
N ALA A 136 16.79 -0.28 6.87
CA ALA A 136 16.78 -1.16 5.72
C ALA A 136 16.62 -2.64 6.11
N THR A 137 17.37 -3.09 7.12
CA THR A 137 17.31 -4.46 7.63
C THR A 137 15.94 -4.78 8.23
N LEU A 138 15.38 -3.85 9.01
CA LEU A 138 14.04 -4.01 9.60
C LEU A 138 12.95 -4.00 8.51
N ILE A 139 13.07 -3.15 7.50
CA ILE A 139 12.17 -3.13 6.34
C ILE A 139 12.20 -4.47 5.62
N ALA A 140 13.37 -5.10 5.42
CA ALA A 140 13.48 -6.42 4.84
C ALA A 140 12.73 -7.48 5.67
N ALA A 141 12.87 -7.46 7.00
CA ALA A 141 12.15 -8.37 7.90
C ALA A 141 10.62 -8.18 7.82
N VAL A 142 10.16 -6.94 7.82
CA VAL A 142 8.74 -6.58 7.74
C VAL A 142 8.15 -6.89 6.34
N TRP A 143 8.95 -6.76 5.28
CA TRP A 143 8.59 -7.19 3.94
C TRP A 143 8.39 -8.72 3.88
N ILE A 144 9.28 -9.51 4.49
CA ILE A 144 9.10 -10.97 4.61
C ILE A 144 7.78 -11.29 5.32
N VAL A 145 7.46 -10.60 6.43
CA VAL A 145 6.18 -10.77 7.14
C VAL A 145 4.99 -10.47 6.22
N THR A 146 5.06 -9.41 5.42
CA THR A 146 4.02 -9.04 4.45
C THR A 146 3.82 -10.13 3.39
N VAL A 147 4.92 -10.68 2.85
CA VAL A 147 4.89 -11.75 1.86
C VAL A 147 4.28 -13.03 2.44
N LEU A 148 4.67 -13.41 3.67
CA LEU A 148 4.12 -14.58 4.34
C LEU A 148 2.63 -14.42 4.70
N ALA A 149 2.22 -13.24 5.17
CA ALA A 149 0.81 -12.93 5.40
C ALA A 149 0.00 -13.06 4.11
N THR A 150 0.52 -12.50 3.00
CA THR A 150 -0.09 -12.60 1.66
C THR A 150 -0.20 -14.05 1.19
N ALA A 151 0.87 -14.83 1.32
CA ALA A 151 0.89 -16.24 0.90
C ALA A 151 -0.14 -17.07 1.67
N ARG A 152 -0.26 -16.84 2.99
CA ARG A 152 -1.19 -17.56 3.86
C ARG A 152 -2.64 -17.14 3.70
N MET A 153 -2.90 -15.89 3.28
CA MET A 153 -4.23 -15.43 2.90
C MET A 153 -4.71 -16.07 1.59
N ALA A 154 -3.82 -16.20 0.60
CA ALA A 154 -4.17 -16.75 -0.71
C ALA A 154 -4.54 -18.25 -0.71
N ARG A 155 -4.44 -18.95 0.43
CA ARG A 155 -4.76 -20.37 0.69
C ARG A 155 -4.26 -21.32 -0.39
N ARG A 156 -5.05 -21.53 -1.45
CA ARG A 156 -4.76 -22.45 -2.56
C ARG A 156 -3.77 -21.88 -3.58
N ARG A 157 -3.44 -20.58 -3.52
CA ARG A 157 -2.54 -19.90 -4.47
C ARG A 157 -1.41 -19.11 -3.76
N PRO A 158 -0.63 -19.75 -2.86
CA PRO A 158 0.38 -19.04 -2.07
C PRO A 158 1.48 -18.36 -2.91
N TRP A 159 1.75 -18.86 -4.11
CA TRP A 159 2.69 -18.29 -5.06
C TRP A 159 2.27 -16.92 -5.63
N ASP A 160 1.01 -16.51 -5.49
CA ASP A 160 0.62 -15.14 -5.87
C ASP A 160 1.36 -14.09 -5.01
N ALA A 161 1.82 -14.48 -3.80
CA ALA A 161 2.69 -13.64 -2.97
C ALA A 161 4.08 -13.37 -3.57
N ALA A 162 4.49 -14.10 -4.61
CA ALA A 162 5.72 -13.77 -5.35
C ALA A 162 5.62 -12.40 -6.03
N MET A 163 4.40 -11.93 -6.36
CA MET A 163 4.17 -10.57 -6.85
C MET A 163 4.60 -9.55 -5.80
N VAL A 164 4.41 -9.85 -4.51
CA VAL A 164 4.85 -8.97 -3.40
C VAL A 164 6.34 -9.16 -3.11
N ALA A 165 6.86 -10.39 -3.17
CA ALA A 165 8.26 -10.68 -2.90
C ALA A 165 9.23 -10.03 -3.91
N LEU A 166 8.81 -9.90 -5.17
CA LEU A 166 9.66 -9.48 -6.30
C LEU A 166 9.18 -8.20 -6.98
N ALA A 167 8.23 -7.46 -6.37
CA ALA A 167 7.69 -6.24 -6.97
C ALA A 167 8.79 -5.21 -7.24
N PRO A 168 9.02 -4.80 -8.51
CA PRO A 168 9.98 -3.74 -8.81
C PRO A 168 9.70 -2.44 -8.03
N GLY A 169 8.43 -2.06 -7.86
CA GLY A 169 8.05 -0.90 -7.06
C GLY A 169 8.44 -1.02 -5.59
N ILE A 170 8.40 -2.22 -4.99
CA ILE A 170 8.90 -2.41 -3.62
C ILE A 170 10.43 -2.38 -3.58
N VAL A 171 11.12 -2.95 -4.57
CA VAL A 171 12.57 -2.87 -4.66
C VAL A 171 13.04 -1.40 -4.74
N LEU A 172 12.39 -0.59 -5.57
CA LEU A 172 12.78 0.80 -5.81
C LEU A 172 12.39 1.76 -4.68
N ALA A 173 11.24 1.52 -4.03
CA ALA A 173 10.65 2.45 -3.07
C ALA A 173 10.61 1.95 -1.61
N GLY A 174 10.90 0.67 -1.37
CA GLY A 174 10.74 0.01 -0.07
C GLY A 174 11.58 0.61 1.04
N VAL A 175 12.77 1.11 0.70
CA VAL A 175 13.73 1.71 1.65
C VAL A 175 13.72 3.24 1.59
N ILE A 176 12.67 3.87 1.04
CA ILE A 176 12.51 5.32 1.13
C ILE A 176 12.08 5.71 2.55
N ASN A 177 11.18 4.95 3.18
CA ASN A 177 10.56 5.30 4.46
C ASN A 177 10.04 4.04 5.20
N TRP A 178 9.54 4.21 6.42
CA TRP A 178 8.90 3.20 7.28
C TRP A 178 7.53 2.70 6.82
N ASP A 179 7.01 3.12 5.66
CA ASP A 179 5.65 2.76 5.19
C ASP A 179 5.40 1.23 5.14
N MET A 180 6.45 0.41 4.92
CA MET A 180 6.34 -1.05 4.94
C MET A 180 5.81 -1.60 6.28
N TRP A 181 6.04 -0.91 7.40
CA TRP A 181 5.45 -1.27 8.70
C TRP A 181 3.93 -1.22 8.69
N ALA A 182 3.35 -0.14 8.15
CA ALA A 182 1.90 -0.02 8.00
C ALA A 182 1.35 -1.08 7.01
N VAL A 183 2.10 -1.38 5.94
CA VAL A 183 1.76 -2.44 4.99
C VAL A 183 1.70 -3.81 5.66
N ALA A 184 2.70 -4.17 6.45
CA ALA A 184 2.71 -5.44 7.17
C ALA A 184 1.60 -5.54 8.21
N MET A 185 1.36 -4.47 8.96
CA MET A 185 0.27 -4.41 9.95
C MET A 185 -1.10 -4.59 9.29
N LEU A 186 -1.35 -3.94 8.14
CA LEU A 186 -2.58 -4.15 7.37
C LEU A 186 -2.67 -5.58 6.83
N ALA A 187 -1.58 -6.11 6.25
CA ALA A 187 -1.55 -7.48 5.72
C ALA A 187 -1.82 -8.53 6.81
N LEU A 188 -1.24 -8.36 8.00
CA LEU A 188 -1.52 -9.20 9.16
C LEU A 188 -2.95 -9.00 9.67
N GLY A 189 -3.46 -7.76 9.71
CA GLY A 189 -4.84 -7.47 10.10
C GLY A 189 -5.86 -8.18 9.19
N MET A 190 -5.67 -8.09 7.87
CA MET A 190 -6.47 -8.84 6.89
C MET A 190 -6.27 -10.35 7.03
N TYR A 191 -5.06 -10.82 7.32
CA TYR A 191 -4.80 -12.25 7.58
C TYR A 191 -5.59 -12.76 8.78
N PHE A 192 -5.56 -12.06 9.92
CA PHE A 192 -6.32 -12.45 11.11
C PHE A 192 -7.83 -12.36 10.89
N LEU A 193 -8.30 -11.39 10.11
CA LEU A 193 -9.70 -11.32 9.69
C LEU A 193 -10.08 -12.56 8.88
N SER A 194 -9.24 -12.98 7.93
CA SER A 194 -9.46 -14.20 7.12
C SER A 194 -9.50 -15.50 7.95
N ARG A 195 -9.00 -15.44 9.19
CA ARG A 195 -8.99 -16.53 10.19
C ARG A 195 -10.03 -16.35 11.30
N ASP A 196 -10.97 -15.42 11.12
CA ASP A 196 -12.03 -15.10 12.09
C ASP A 196 -11.51 -14.63 13.48
N ARG A 197 -10.27 -14.12 13.52
CA ARG A 197 -9.65 -13.53 14.72
C ARG A 197 -9.87 -12.02 14.74
N LEU A 198 -11.14 -11.62 14.92
CA LEU A 198 -11.60 -10.24 14.74
C LEU A 198 -10.90 -9.19 15.63
N VAL A 199 -10.61 -9.51 16.89
CA VAL A 199 -9.92 -8.59 17.81
C VAL A 199 -8.49 -8.32 17.33
N LEU A 200 -7.73 -9.38 17.02
CA LEU A 200 -6.36 -9.25 16.50
C LEU A 200 -6.33 -8.50 15.17
N ALA A 201 -7.31 -8.76 14.30
CA ALA A 201 -7.47 -8.02 13.05
C ALA A 201 -7.62 -6.51 13.31
N GLY A 202 -8.53 -6.15 14.22
CA GLY A 202 -8.73 -4.76 14.63
C GLY A 202 -7.49 -4.12 15.24
N VAL A 203 -6.85 -4.79 16.22
CA VAL A 203 -5.63 -4.27 16.87
C VAL A 203 -4.55 -3.94 15.85
N LEU A 204 -4.26 -4.85 14.92
CA LEU A 204 -3.23 -4.63 13.91
C LEU A 204 -3.60 -3.54 12.90
N ILE A 205 -4.87 -3.42 12.51
CA ILE A 205 -5.33 -2.31 11.66
C ILE A 205 -5.21 -0.97 12.43
N GLY A 206 -5.52 -0.94 13.73
CA GLY A 206 -5.37 0.23 14.59
C GLY A 206 -3.91 0.67 14.75
N LEU A 207 -3.01 -0.27 15.03
CA LEU A 207 -1.55 -0.01 15.08
C LEU A 207 -1.02 0.43 13.71
N GLY A 208 -1.49 -0.19 12.63
CA GLY A 208 -1.19 0.23 11.26
C GLY A 208 -1.61 1.68 11.02
N THR A 209 -2.82 2.04 11.46
CA THR A 209 -3.36 3.42 11.40
C THR A 209 -2.53 4.40 12.21
N ALA A 210 -1.99 3.98 13.35
CA ALA A 210 -1.09 4.78 14.18
C ALA A 210 0.33 4.89 13.58
N THR A 211 0.65 4.11 12.55
CA THR A 211 1.90 4.19 11.77
C THR A 211 1.69 5.04 10.51
N LYS A 212 0.61 4.80 9.77
CA LYS A 212 0.18 5.58 8.60
C LYS A 212 -1.34 5.54 8.55
N LEU A 213 -2.04 6.61 8.18
CA LEU A 213 -3.52 6.63 8.30
C LEU A 213 -4.26 5.62 7.40
N TYR A 214 -3.69 5.23 6.25
CA TYR A 214 -4.43 4.48 5.23
C TYR A 214 -4.97 3.07 5.61
N PRO A 215 -4.40 2.29 6.57
CA PRO A 215 -4.96 1.00 6.96
C PRO A 215 -6.40 1.09 7.46
N VAL A 216 -6.81 2.21 8.05
CA VAL A 216 -8.21 2.43 8.49
C VAL A 216 -9.20 2.31 7.34
N LEU A 217 -8.77 2.61 6.10
CA LEU A 217 -9.63 2.57 4.91
C LEU A 217 -10.17 1.17 4.61
N VAL A 218 -9.51 0.11 5.10
CA VAL A 218 -10.00 -1.27 5.00
C VAL A 218 -11.39 -1.43 5.66
N PHE A 219 -11.70 -0.62 6.66
CA PHE A 219 -13.01 -0.65 7.32
C PHE A 219 -14.16 -0.26 6.39
N GLY A 220 -13.92 0.55 5.35
CA GLY A 220 -14.91 0.80 4.31
C GLY A 220 -15.32 -0.49 3.59
N ALA A 221 -14.34 -1.33 3.23
CA ALA A 221 -14.61 -2.64 2.62
C ALA A 221 -15.32 -3.59 3.60
N ILE A 222 -14.84 -3.68 4.85
CA ILE A 222 -15.45 -4.53 5.89
C ILE A 222 -16.90 -4.10 6.16
N PHE A 223 -17.16 -2.79 6.23
CA PHE A 223 -18.49 -2.22 6.44
C PHE A 223 -19.44 -2.58 5.30
N LEU A 224 -19.03 -2.39 4.04
CA LEU A 224 -19.85 -2.73 2.87
C LEU A 224 -20.20 -4.22 2.84
N LEU A 225 -19.26 -5.10 3.19
CA LEU A 225 -19.52 -6.54 3.26
C LEU A 225 -20.38 -6.92 4.47
N ALA A 226 -20.19 -6.27 5.62
CA ALA A 226 -21.03 -6.45 6.79
C ALA A 226 -22.48 -6.02 6.53
N LEU A 227 -22.68 -4.91 5.80
CA LEU A 227 -23.99 -4.46 5.35
C LEU A 227 -24.60 -5.46 4.35
N ARG A 228 -23.85 -5.85 3.32
CA ARG A 228 -24.28 -6.80 2.28
C ARG A 228 -24.69 -8.17 2.84
N THR A 229 -24.01 -8.64 3.89
CA THR A 229 -24.25 -9.96 4.50
C THR A 229 -25.09 -9.91 5.79
N GLY A 230 -25.32 -8.72 6.33
CA GLY A 230 -25.86 -8.48 7.67
C GLY A 230 -24.99 -8.99 8.83
N LYS A 231 -23.71 -9.32 8.59
CA LYS A 231 -22.76 -9.74 9.64
C LYS A 231 -22.12 -8.54 10.34
N ILE A 232 -22.92 -7.71 10.99
CA ILE A 232 -22.47 -6.44 11.61
C ILE A 232 -21.39 -6.66 12.68
N ARG A 233 -21.41 -7.78 13.42
CA ARG A 233 -20.35 -8.14 14.38
C ARG A 233 -18.96 -8.20 13.74
N ALA A 234 -18.87 -8.64 12.48
CA ALA A 234 -17.61 -8.70 11.73
C ALA A 234 -17.03 -7.32 11.40
N PHE A 235 -17.83 -6.26 11.53
CA PHE A 235 -17.37 -4.87 11.43
C PHE A 235 -17.13 -4.24 12.82
N LEU A 236 -18.10 -4.34 13.74
CA LEU A 236 -18.04 -3.64 15.02
C LEU A 236 -16.87 -4.10 15.91
N VAL A 237 -16.61 -5.41 15.99
CA VAL A 237 -15.53 -5.95 16.84
C VAL A 237 -14.15 -5.47 16.39
N PRO A 238 -13.74 -5.65 15.10
CA PRO A 238 -12.44 -5.15 14.67
C PRO A 238 -12.39 -3.62 14.67
N ALA A 239 -13.48 -2.90 14.35
CA ALA A 239 -13.51 -1.43 14.39
C ALA A 239 -13.27 -0.90 15.81
N ALA A 240 -13.97 -1.45 16.81
CA ALA A 240 -13.76 -1.10 18.21
C ALA A 240 -12.34 -1.45 18.68
N SER A 241 -11.84 -2.63 18.31
CA SER A 241 -10.47 -3.05 18.67
C SER A 241 -9.40 -2.16 18.01
N ALA A 242 -9.62 -1.72 16.78
CA ALA A 242 -8.75 -0.77 16.08
C ALA A 242 -8.76 0.61 16.74
N ALA A 243 -9.95 1.12 17.09
CA ALA A 243 -10.09 2.38 17.80
C ALA A 243 -9.36 2.34 19.14
N LEU A 244 -9.55 1.28 19.93
CA LEU A 244 -8.85 1.10 21.21
C LEU A 244 -7.32 1.01 21.05
N ALA A 245 -6.83 0.26 20.07
CA ALA A 245 -5.39 0.16 19.82
C ALA A 245 -4.79 1.50 19.34
N TRP A 246 -5.49 2.21 18.46
CA TRP A 246 -5.06 3.53 18.01
C TRP A 246 -5.05 4.55 19.15
N LEU A 247 -6.09 4.56 20.00
CA LEU A 247 -6.17 5.40 21.20
C LEU A 247 -5.07 5.06 22.20
N ALA A 248 -4.77 3.78 22.43
CA ALA A 248 -3.72 3.35 23.34
C ALA A 248 -2.33 3.87 22.93
N VAL A 249 -2.09 4.07 21.64
CA VAL A 249 -0.85 4.67 21.12
C VAL A 249 -0.90 6.20 21.15
N ASN A 250 -2.01 6.80 20.71
CA ASN A 250 -2.10 8.25 20.52
C ASN A 250 -2.38 9.02 21.81
N LEU A 251 -3.25 8.51 22.68
CA LEU A 251 -3.72 9.24 23.85
C LEU A 251 -2.60 9.58 24.85
N PRO A 252 -1.65 8.68 25.18
CA PRO A 252 -0.54 9.02 26.07
C PRO A 252 0.33 10.15 25.51
N ILE A 253 0.55 10.17 24.19
CA ILE A 253 1.34 11.19 23.52
C ILE A 253 0.57 12.51 23.43
N ALA A 254 -0.71 12.47 23.03
CA ALA A 254 -1.55 13.66 22.98
C ALA A 254 -1.74 14.32 24.35
N ALA A 255 -1.74 13.55 25.44
CA ALA A 255 -1.80 14.08 26.81
C ALA A 255 -0.47 14.70 27.28
N ARG A 256 0.66 14.15 26.83
CA ARG A 256 2.01 14.62 27.20
C ARG A 256 2.44 15.84 26.39
N ASP A 257 2.30 15.76 25.06
CA ASP A 257 2.73 16.77 24.11
C ASP A 257 1.62 16.99 23.06
N PRO A 258 0.59 17.78 23.41
CA PRO A 258 -0.51 18.07 22.50
C PRO A 258 -0.06 18.75 21.20
N ALA A 259 0.99 19.58 21.26
CA ALA A 259 1.50 20.32 20.10
C ALA A 259 2.22 19.37 19.13
N GLY A 260 3.15 18.55 19.63
CA GLY A 260 3.83 17.55 18.81
C GLY A 260 2.88 16.50 18.23
N TRP A 261 1.83 16.12 18.97
CA TRP A 261 0.79 15.22 18.45
C TRP A 261 -0.02 15.87 17.31
N LYS A 262 -0.42 17.14 17.45
CA LYS A 262 -1.19 17.87 16.41
C LYS A 262 -0.37 18.18 15.18
N TYR A 263 0.93 18.38 15.32
CA TYR A 263 1.83 18.78 14.25
C TYR A 263 1.71 17.90 13.00
N PHE A 264 1.57 16.59 13.15
CA PHE A 264 1.35 15.68 12.01
C PHE A 264 0.12 16.07 11.17
N PHE A 265 -1.00 16.40 11.84
CA PHE A 265 -2.25 16.75 11.18
C PHE A 265 -2.15 18.13 10.53
N GLU A 266 -1.58 19.11 11.23
CA GLU A 266 -1.34 20.46 10.73
C GLU A 266 -0.39 20.46 9.53
N PHE A 267 0.75 19.78 9.65
CA PHE A 267 1.70 19.60 8.56
C PHE A 267 1.06 18.96 7.33
N THR A 268 0.20 17.96 7.53
CA THR A 268 -0.51 17.31 6.43
C THR A 268 -1.53 18.24 5.77
N GLN A 269 -2.20 19.08 6.56
CA GLN A 269 -3.19 20.05 6.07
C GLN A 269 -2.54 21.19 5.28
N ASP A 270 -1.41 21.70 5.75
CA ASP A 270 -0.82 22.95 5.26
C ASP A 270 0.20 22.73 4.13
N ARG A 271 0.82 21.55 4.07
CA ARG A 271 1.79 21.23 3.00
C ARG A 271 1.17 21.33 1.60
N PRO A 272 1.96 21.73 0.58
CA PRO A 272 1.51 21.75 -0.81
C PRO A 272 1.24 20.34 -1.36
N ALA A 273 0.69 20.30 -2.57
CA ALA A 273 0.50 19.06 -3.32
C ALA A 273 1.81 18.27 -3.43
N GLY A 274 1.73 16.96 -3.18
CA GLY A 274 2.89 16.08 -3.32
C GLY A 274 3.31 15.95 -4.77
N TYR A 275 4.61 15.85 -5.03
CA TYR A 275 5.16 15.88 -6.37
C TYR A 275 4.49 14.88 -7.34
N SER A 276 4.24 13.65 -6.89
CA SER A 276 3.61 12.61 -7.69
C SER A 276 2.07 12.66 -7.73
N SER A 277 1.45 13.76 -7.28
CA SER A 277 -0.01 13.90 -7.26
C SER A 277 -0.53 14.54 -8.55
N PRO A 278 -1.79 14.27 -8.96
CA PRO A 278 -2.38 14.91 -10.12
C PRO A 278 -2.51 16.43 -9.92
N TRP A 279 -2.65 16.87 -8.67
CA TRP A 279 -2.74 18.27 -8.28
C TRP A 279 -1.44 19.03 -8.51
N PHE A 280 -0.31 18.41 -8.21
CA PHE A 280 1.00 18.99 -8.48
C PHE A 280 1.25 19.11 -9.98
N ALA A 281 0.96 18.04 -10.74
CA ALA A 281 1.03 18.07 -12.20
C ALA A 281 0.13 19.16 -12.81
N TYR A 282 -1.11 19.31 -12.30
CA TYR A 282 -1.99 20.41 -12.71
C TYR A 282 -1.36 21.77 -12.43
N ASN A 283 -0.86 22.03 -11.21
CA ASN A 283 -0.28 23.31 -10.85
C ASN A 283 0.97 23.65 -11.67
N LEU A 284 1.79 22.64 -12.02
CA LEU A 284 2.92 22.84 -12.94
C LEU A 284 2.46 23.31 -14.32
N VAL A 285 1.47 22.62 -14.90
CA VAL A 285 0.93 22.98 -16.22
C VAL A 285 0.29 24.34 -16.17
N ALA A 286 -0.58 24.58 -15.18
CA ALA A 286 -1.28 25.84 -14.96
C ALA A 286 -0.28 27.01 -14.83
N GLY A 287 0.79 26.86 -14.08
CA GLY A 287 1.85 27.86 -13.97
C GLY A 287 2.51 28.17 -15.32
N ARG A 288 2.80 27.14 -16.13
CA ARG A 288 3.42 27.32 -17.46
C ARG A 288 2.51 28.01 -18.46
N VAL A 289 1.20 27.73 -18.44
CA VAL A 289 0.21 28.32 -19.36
C VAL A 289 -0.54 29.52 -18.77
N ARG A 290 -0.13 29.98 -17.59
CA ARG A 290 -0.72 31.12 -16.84
C ARG A 290 -2.21 30.94 -16.49
N TRP A 291 -2.63 29.72 -16.18
CA TRP A 291 -3.93 29.46 -15.56
C TRP A 291 -3.88 29.66 -14.04
N THR A 292 -5.06 29.70 -13.42
CA THR A 292 -5.20 29.80 -11.96
C THR A 292 -4.64 28.56 -11.28
N LEU A 293 -3.69 28.79 -10.36
CA LEU A 293 -3.11 27.78 -9.49
C LEU A 293 -4.11 27.40 -8.38
N LEU A 294 -4.18 26.13 -8.05
CA LEU A 294 -4.98 25.65 -6.93
C LEU A 294 -4.19 25.78 -5.62
N THR A 295 -4.79 26.42 -4.62
CA THR A 295 -4.22 26.53 -3.27
C THR A 295 -4.29 25.17 -2.54
N PRO A 296 -3.44 24.94 -1.51
CA PRO A 296 -3.51 23.72 -0.71
C PRO A 296 -4.91 23.46 -0.12
N GLU A 297 -5.60 24.50 0.32
CA GLU A 297 -6.97 24.42 0.84
C GLU A 297 -7.97 23.96 -0.22
N ALA A 298 -7.96 24.57 -1.42
CA ALA A 298 -8.84 24.17 -2.52
C ALA A 298 -8.59 22.71 -2.93
N ILE A 299 -7.32 22.29 -2.96
CA ILE A 299 -6.94 20.90 -3.26
C ILE A 299 -7.44 19.95 -2.17
N ASN A 300 -7.31 20.30 -0.88
CA ASN A 300 -7.81 19.45 0.21
C ASN A 300 -9.32 19.20 0.07
N THR A 301 -10.11 20.25 -0.18
CA THR A 301 -11.57 20.15 -0.36
C THR A 301 -11.92 19.31 -1.59
N LEU A 302 -11.27 19.56 -2.72
CA LEU A 302 -11.55 18.82 -3.96
C LEU A 302 -11.11 17.35 -3.85
N ALA A 303 -9.93 17.08 -3.31
CA ALA A 303 -9.43 15.74 -3.05
C ALA A 303 -10.39 14.92 -2.18
N LEU A 304 -10.89 15.51 -1.08
CA LEU A 304 -11.87 14.88 -0.20
C LEU A 304 -13.18 14.59 -0.93
N ASN A 305 -13.74 15.56 -1.67
CA ASN A 305 -15.02 15.39 -2.36
C ASN A 305 -14.94 14.32 -3.46
N VAL A 306 -13.86 14.30 -4.26
CA VAL A 306 -13.66 13.28 -5.30
C VAL A 306 -13.42 11.91 -4.66
N PHE A 307 -12.70 11.84 -3.54
CA PHE A 307 -12.54 10.59 -2.79
C PHE A 307 -13.87 10.04 -2.26
N LEU A 308 -14.70 10.90 -1.66
CA LEU A 308 -16.02 10.53 -1.16
C LEU A 308 -16.92 10.05 -2.30
N LEU A 309 -16.90 10.72 -3.45
CA LEU A 309 -17.61 10.29 -4.65
C LEU A 309 -17.13 8.90 -5.10
N ALA A 310 -15.82 8.66 -5.13
CA ALA A 310 -15.26 7.35 -5.46
C ALA A 310 -15.71 6.26 -4.45
N CYS A 311 -15.74 6.57 -3.16
CA CYS A 311 -16.28 5.67 -2.12
C CYS A 311 -17.76 5.35 -2.34
N VAL A 312 -18.58 6.33 -2.74
CA VAL A 312 -20.00 6.11 -3.10
C VAL A 312 -20.10 5.19 -4.32
N LEU A 313 -19.32 5.42 -5.36
CA LEU A 313 -19.30 4.56 -6.55
C LEU A 313 -18.88 3.12 -6.22
N ILE A 314 -17.88 2.95 -5.35
CA ILE A 314 -17.46 1.65 -4.84
C ILE A 314 -18.57 1.00 -3.99
N ALA A 315 -19.28 1.77 -3.18
CA ALA A 315 -20.42 1.27 -2.40
C ALA A 315 -21.57 0.81 -3.30
N VAL A 316 -21.91 1.58 -4.33
CA VAL A 316 -22.90 1.21 -5.35
C VAL A 316 -22.47 -0.08 -6.03
N LEU A 317 -21.22 -0.16 -6.52
CA LEU A 317 -20.68 -1.40 -7.09
C LEU A 317 -20.79 -2.57 -6.11
N ALA A 318 -20.42 -2.35 -4.84
CA ALA A 318 -20.40 -3.39 -3.84
C ALA A 318 -21.79 -3.90 -3.44
N LEU A 319 -22.83 -3.08 -3.56
CA LEU A 319 -24.21 -3.47 -3.23
C LEU A 319 -25.01 -3.94 -4.44
N THR A 320 -24.58 -3.59 -5.66
CA THR A 320 -25.28 -3.94 -6.90
C THR A 320 -24.63 -5.09 -7.68
N ALA A 321 -23.36 -5.42 -7.41
CA ALA A 321 -22.67 -6.49 -8.12
C ALA A 321 -23.44 -7.83 -8.00
N PRO A 322 -23.53 -8.64 -9.07
CA PRO A 322 -24.32 -9.88 -9.07
C PRO A 322 -23.94 -10.85 -7.97
N ARG A 323 -22.65 -10.91 -7.64
CA ARG A 323 -22.07 -11.68 -6.56
C ARG A 323 -21.29 -10.75 -5.64
N ARG A 324 -21.30 -11.02 -4.33
CA ARG A 324 -20.56 -10.24 -3.34
C ARG A 324 -19.11 -10.00 -3.78
N PRO A 325 -18.58 -8.77 -3.76
CA PRO A 325 -17.15 -8.54 -4.02
C PRO A 325 -16.28 -9.20 -2.95
N ARG A 326 -15.04 -9.58 -3.29
CA ARG A 326 -14.08 -10.04 -2.29
C ARG A 326 -13.52 -8.85 -1.51
N ILE A 327 -13.19 -9.04 -0.23
CA ILE A 327 -12.66 -7.98 0.62
C ILE A 327 -11.42 -7.34 0.01
N ALA A 328 -10.47 -8.13 -0.50
CA ALA A 328 -9.26 -7.62 -1.12
C ALA A 328 -9.54 -6.72 -2.35
N GLN A 329 -10.58 -7.00 -3.13
CA GLN A 329 -10.97 -6.18 -4.27
C GLN A 329 -11.49 -4.81 -3.79
N LEU A 330 -12.37 -4.78 -2.79
CA LEU A 330 -12.90 -3.53 -2.24
C LEU A 330 -11.80 -2.73 -1.53
N THR A 331 -10.94 -3.38 -0.74
CA THR A 331 -9.82 -2.70 -0.08
C THR A 331 -8.86 -2.09 -1.11
N PHE A 332 -8.51 -2.83 -2.17
CA PHE A 332 -7.70 -2.29 -3.26
C PHE A 332 -8.37 -1.06 -3.90
N LEU A 333 -9.66 -1.14 -4.24
CA LEU A 333 -10.37 -0.02 -4.86
C LEU A 333 -10.41 1.22 -3.97
N ILE A 334 -10.68 1.06 -2.67
CA ILE A 334 -10.76 2.19 -1.73
C ILE A 334 -9.38 2.82 -1.53
N VAL A 335 -8.33 2.02 -1.33
CA VAL A 335 -6.96 2.54 -1.14
C VAL A 335 -6.43 3.16 -2.43
N ALA A 336 -6.70 2.56 -3.59
CA ALA A 336 -6.32 3.13 -4.88
C ALA A 336 -7.10 4.43 -5.19
N ALA A 337 -8.39 4.48 -4.87
CA ALA A 337 -9.18 5.72 -4.96
C ALA A 337 -8.57 6.81 -4.09
N PHE A 338 -8.23 6.50 -2.83
CA PHE A 338 -7.55 7.43 -1.94
C PHE A 338 -6.26 7.95 -2.56
N ILE A 339 -5.39 7.05 -3.03
CA ILE A 339 -4.12 7.43 -3.65
C ILE A 339 -4.31 8.32 -4.90
N LEU A 340 -5.28 7.99 -5.78
CA LEU A 340 -5.53 8.76 -7.00
C LEU A 340 -6.10 10.15 -6.73
N THR A 341 -6.79 10.35 -5.62
CA THR A 341 -7.44 11.64 -5.30
C THR A 341 -6.64 12.45 -4.29
N ASN A 342 -5.73 11.85 -3.53
CA ASN A 342 -5.06 12.52 -2.41
C ASN A 342 -4.21 13.71 -2.85
N LYS A 343 -4.18 14.76 -2.03
CA LYS A 343 -3.27 15.91 -2.19
C LYS A 343 -1.81 15.45 -2.16
N VAL A 344 -1.52 14.51 -1.26
CA VAL A 344 -0.18 14.02 -1.01
C VAL A 344 0.00 12.68 -1.70
N TYR A 345 1.02 12.59 -2.56
CA TYR A 345 1.49 11.32 -3.10
C TYR A 345 3.02 11.33 -3.02
N SER A 346 3.58 10.23 -2.52
CA SER A 346 5.00 9.93 -2.62
C SER A 346 5.22 8.55 -3.29
N PRO A 347 6.33 8.30 -4.00
CA PRO A 347 6.55 7.07 -4.76
C PRO A 347 6.34 5.77 -3.96
N GLN A 348 6.62 5.78 -2.66
CA GLN A 348 6.40 4.66 -1.75
C GLN A 348 4.93 4.28 -1.52
N PHE A 349 3.95 5.05 -2.00
CA PHE A 349 2.54 4.66 -1.90
C PHE A 349 2.22 3.42 -2.76
N VAL A 350 3.08 3.11 -3.75
CA VAL A 350 3.05 1.83 -4.49
C VAL A 350 3.11 0.63 -3.54
N LEU A 351 3.82 0.73 -2.40
CA LEU A 351 3.95 -0.32 -1.40
C LEU A 351 2.59 -0.73 -0.83
N TRP A 352 1.65 0.21 -0.73
CA TRP A 352 0.31 -0.02 -0.17
C TRP A 352 -0.54 -0.85 -1.13
N LEU A 353 -0.37 -0.64 -2.44
CA LEU A 353 -1.19 -1.26 -3.47
C LEU A 353 -0.70 -2.64 -3.89
N VAL A 354 0.60 -2.90 -3.89
CA VAL A 354 1.18 -4.18 -4.35
C VAL A 354 0.54 -5.42 -3.69
N PRO A 355 0.50 -5.56 -2.34
CA PRO A 355 -0.11 -6.72 -1.71
C PRO A 355 -1.63 -6.76 -1.92
N LEU A 356 -2.30 -5.61 -1.93
CA LEU A 356 -3.74 -5.55 -2.18
C LEU A 356 -4.08 -6.01 -3.59
N LEU A 357 -3.31 -5.61 -4.59
CA LEU A 357 -3.49 -6.02 -5.98
C LEU A 357 -3.17 -7.51 -6.19
N ALA A 358 -2.13 -8.02 -5.55
CA ALA A 358 -1.81 -9.45 -5.57
C ALA A 358 -2.98 -10.30 -5.03
N LEU A 359 -3.70 -9.82 -4.02
CA LEU A 359 -4.87 -10.49 -3.45
C LEU A 359 -6.17 -10.21 -4.25
N ALA A 360 -6.31 -9.00 -4.81
CA ALA A 360 -7.50 -8.59 -5.55
C ALA A 360 -7.54 -9.23 -6.94
N ARG A 361 -6.42 -9.24 -7.66
CA ARG A 361 -6.35 -9.64 -9.07
C ARG A 361 -4.94 -10.13 -9.47
N PRO A 362 -4.56 -11.36 -9.08
CA PRO A 362 -3.24 -11.94 -9.37
C PRO A 362 -3.07 -12.31 -10.86
N LYS A 363 -2.92 -11.29 -11.72
CA LYS A 363 -2.63 -11.42 -13.15
C LYS A 363 -1.30 -10.72 -13.43
N TRP A 364 -0.29 -11.52 -13.76
CA TRP A 364 1.11 -11.05 -13.82
C TRP A 364 1.35 -10.04 -14.93
N ARG A 365 0.69 -10.19 -16.08
CA ARG A 365 0.83 -9.23 -17.18
C ARG A 365 0.44 -7.82 -16.77
N ASP A 366 -0.76 -7.65 -16.22
CA ASP A 366 -1.27 -6.34 -15.86
C ASP A 366 -0.47 -5.77 -14.67
N PHE A 367 0.01 -6.63 -13.76
CA PHE A 367 0.90 -6.25 -12.68
C PHE A 367 2.27 -5.76 -13.17
N LEU A 368 2.96 -6.50 -14.03
CA LEU A 368 4.31 -6.13 -14.51
C LEU A 368 4.28 -4.87 -15.38
N VAL A 369 3.24 -4.68 -16.21
CA VAL A 369 3.05 -3.43 -16.96
C VAL A 369 2.90 -2.25 -16.00
N TRP A 370 2.06 -2.40 -14.96
CA TRP A 370 1.92 -1.37 -13.93
C TRP A 370 3.24 -1.10 -13.20
N GLN A 371 3.97 -2.14 -12.78
CA GLN A 371 5.27 -2.00 -12.11
C GLN A 371 6.31 -1.31 -12.99
N GLY A 372 6.32 -1.55 -14.31
CA GLY A 372 7.17 -0.84 -15.25
C GLY A 372 6.86 0.66 -15.32
N ILE A 373 5.56 1.02 -15.36
CA ILE A 373 5.12 2.42 -15.35
C ILE A 373 5.47 3.11 -14.02
N GLU A 374 5.28 2.42 -12.89
CA GLU A 374 5.70 2.94 -11.57
C GLU A 374 7.22 3.14 -11.49
N GLY A 375 8.01 2.24 -12.10
CA GLY A 375 9.47 2.39 -12.20
C GLY A 375 9.88 3.60 -13.05
N LEU A 376 9.21 3.85 -14.17
CA LEU A 376 9.43 5.05 -14.99
C LEU A 376 9.06 6.33 -14.23
N HIS A 377 7.92 6.32 -13.54
CA HIS A 377 7.51 7.43 -12.68
C HIS A 377 8.53 7.68 -11.55
N TRP A 378 9.01 6.62 -10.90
CA TRP A 378 10.06 6.69 -9.87
C TRP A 378 11.37 7.31 -10.40
N ALA A 379 11.79 6.97 -11.63
CA ALA A 379 12.96 7.60 -12.22
C ALA A 379 12.70 9.09 -12.53
N ALA A 380 11.53 9.39 -13.11
CA ALA A 380 11.15 10.75 -13.50
C ALA A 380 11.07 11.71 -12.31
N ILE A 381 10.51 11.26 -11.17
CA ILE A 381 10.41 12.12 -9.97
C ILE A 381 11.78 12.47 -9.40
N TRP A 382 12.73 11.52 -9.36
CA TRP A 382 14.06 11.83 -8.86
C TRP A 382 14.82 12.73 -9.81
N MET A 383 14.75 12.51 -11.12
CA MET A 383 15.34 13.43 -12.08
C MET A 383 14.75 14.85 -11.97
N TYR A 384 13.43 14.96 -11.75
CA TYR A 384 12.76 16.25 -11.56
C TYR A 384 13.23 16.95 -10.27
N LEU A 385 13.32 16.22 -9.16
CA LEU A 385 13.84 16.79 -7.90
C LEU A 385 15.32 17.16 -8.01
N GLY A 386 16.12 16.37 -8.72
CA GLY A 386 17.51 16.70 -9.05
C GLY A 386 17.61 18.02 -9.81
N GLN A 387 16.75 18.23 -10.82
CA GLN A 387 16.68 19.49 -11.54
C GLN A 387 16.37 20.67 -10.60
N VAL A 388 15.28 20.57 -9.85
CA VAL A 388 14.78 21.66 -9.00
C VAL A 388 15.78 22.04 -7.91
N THR A 389 16.60 21.09 -7.46
CA THR A 389 17.58 21.30 -6.38
C THR A 389 19.00 21.58 -6.84
N SER A 390 19.35 21.31 -8.10
CA SER A 390 20.73 21.44 -8.58
C SER A 390 21.14 22.86 -8.98
N GLY A 391 20.20 23.71 -9.39
CA GLY A 391 20.50 25.02 -10.00
C GLY A 391 21.36 24.94 -11.28
N GLY A 392 21.55 23.73 -11.83
CA GLY A 392 22.48 23.44 -12.92
C GLY A 392 21.87 23.56 -14.31
N VAL A 393 22.67 23.21 -15.32
CA VAL A 393 22.29 23.32 -16.74
C VAL A 393 21.14 22.36 -17.07
N SER A 394 20.14 22.83 -17.83
CA SER A 394 18.93 22.07 -18.16
C SER A 394 19.16 20.78 -18.95
N GLN A 395 20.32 20.62 -19.59
CA GLN A 395 20.64 19.52 -20.51
C GLN A 395 20.75 18.15 -19.83
N HIS A 396 21.01 18.12 -18.52
CA HIS A 396 21.08 16.88 -17.73
C HIS A 396 19.79 16.57 -16.97
N ASN A 397 18.73 17.32 -17.25
CA ASN A 397 17.48 17.31 -16.49
C ASN A 397 16.29 16.83 -17.31
N ILE A 398 15.32 16.23 -16.62
CA ILE A 398 14.03 15.89 -17.24
C ILE A 398 13.22 17.17 -17.44
N ASP A 399 12.77 17.46 -18.66
CA ASP A 399 11.89 18.60 -18.87
C ASP A 399 10.51 18.35 -18.23
N MET A 400 9.87 19.43 -17.79
CA MET A 400 8.58 19.40 -17.08
C MET A 400 7.50 18.58 -17.81
N PRO A 401 7.32 18.67 -19.16
CA PRO A 401 6.30 17.88 -19.85
C PRO A 401 6.50 16.37 -19.72
N TYR A 402 7.75 15.88 -19.72
CA TYR A 402 8.04 14.46 -19.57
C TYR A 402 7.79 13.98 -18.14
N TYR A 403 8.13 14.82 -17.16
CA TYR A 403 7.79 14.55 -15.76
C TYR A 403 6.27 14.49 -15.55
N VAL A 404 5.52 15.47 -16.07
CA VAL A 404 4.05 15.49 -16.00
C VAL A 404 3.44 14.28 -16.72
N LEU A 405 4.01 13.88 -17.87
CA LEU A 405 3.57 12.67 -18.57
C LEU A 405 3.81 11.40 -17.74
N ALA A 406 4.93 11.31 -17.04
CA ALA A 406 5.21 10.21 -16.13
C ALA A 406 4.20 10.17 -14.96
N VAL A 407 3.86 11.34 -14.40
CA VAL A 407 2.79 11.48 -13.40
C VAL A 407 1.45 10.99 -13.96
N ALA A 408 1.05 11.48 -15.13
CA ALA A 408 -0.19 11.05 -15.78
C ALA A 408 -0.21 9.54 -16.07
N ALA A 409 0.91 8.97 -16.51
CA ALA A 409 1.00 7.55 -16.85
C ALA A 409 0.78 6.64 -15.63
N HIS A 410 1.40 6.92 -14.47
CA HIS A 410 1.18 6.08 -13.28
C HIS A 410 -0.24 6.21 -12.72
N MET A 411 -0.82 7.41 -12.79
CA MET A 411 -2.20 7.66 -12.39
C MET A 411 -3.18 6.87 -13.27
N LEU A 412 -2.98 6.92 -14.59
CA LEU A 412 -3.79 6.16 -15.56
C LEU A 412 -3.58 4.65 -15.42
N ALA A 413 -2.36 4.19 -15.13
CA ALA A 413 -2.08 2.77 -14.90
C ALA A 413 -2.82 2.24 -13.66
N THR A 414 -2.81 3.00 -12.56
CA THR A 414 -3.54 2.66 -11.34
C THR A 414 -5.06 2.70 -11.57
N ALA A 415 -5.57 3.72 -12.28
CA ALA A 415 -6.98 3.81 -12.65
C ALA A 415 -7.43 2.66 -13.55
N TYR A 416 -6.60 2.24 -14.51
CA TYR A 416 -6.84 1.05 -15.33
C TYR A 416 -6.98 -0.20 -14.46
N LEU A 417 -6.08 -0.42 -13.49
CA LEU A 417 -6.19 -1.55 -12.57
C LEU A 417 -7.48 -1.50 -11.74
N MET A 418 -7.89 -0.33 -11.26
CA MET A 418 -9.18 -0.16 -10.58
C MET A 418 -10.35 -0.56 -11.49
N LEU A 419 -10.38 -0.09 -12.74
CA LEU A 419 -11.41 -0.48 -13.71
C LEU A 419 -11.41 -2.00 -13.95
N ARG A 420 -10.23 -2.63 -14.05
CA ARG A 420 -10.14 -4.10 -14.22
C ARG A 420 -10.60 -4.87 -12.99
N VAL A 421 -10.36 -4.37 -11.78
CA VAL A 421 -10.88 -4.97 -10.54
C VAL A 421 -12.39 -4.79 -10.44
N ALA A 422 -12.92 -3.61 -10.76
CA ALA A 422 -14.35 -3.36 -10.82
C ALA A 422 -15.07 -4.25 -11.85
N TRP A 423 -14.44 -4.46 -13.00
CA TRP A 423 -14.94 -5.41 -14.01
C TRP A 423 -14.96 -6.84 -13.51
N ASP A 424 -13.90 -7.30 -12.83
CA ASP A 424 -13.83 -8.64 -12.24
C ASP A 424 -14.87 -8.81 -11.10
N ILE A 425 -15.28 -7.72 -10.42
CA ILE A 425 -16.40 -7.72 -9.46
C ILE A 425 -17.75 -7.89 -10.19
N TRP A 426 -17.97 -7.11 -11.26
CA TRP A 426 -19.23 -7.11 -12.00
C TRP A 426 -19.47 -8.41 -12.77
N ASP A 427 -18.42 -8.95 -13.40
CA ASP A 427 -18.44 -10.24 -14.08
C ASP A 427 -17.42 -11.21 -13.44
N PRO A 428 -17.86 -11.99 -12.43
CA PRO A 428 -17.01 -12.92 -11.67
C PRO A 428 -16.31 -13.99 -12.51
N ARG A 429 -16.70 -14.21 -13.78
CA ARG A 429 -16.03 -15.17 -14.68
C ARG A 429 -14.58 -14.76 -14.98
N TYR A 430 -14.29 -13.46 -14.90
CA TYR A 430 -12.95 -12.92 -15.09
C TYR A 430 -12.09 -12.94 -13.83
N ASP A 431 -12.68 -13.17 -12.65
CA ASP A 431 -11.96 -13.26 -11.37
C ASP A 431 -11.13 -14.56 -11.30
N PRO A 432 -9.78 -14.48 -11.31
CA PRO A 432 -8.91 -15.66 -11.34
C PRO A 432 -9.01 -16.51 -10.05
N ILE A 433 -9.46 -15.94 -8.94
CA ILE A 433 -9.56 -16.62 -7.65
C ILE A 433 -10.84 -17.45 -7.56
N ARG A 434 -11.94 -16.96 -8.16
CA ARG A 434 -13.25 -17.64 -8.15
C ARG A 434 -13.37 -18.81 -9.11
N ARG A 435 -12.50 -18.90 -10.12
CA ARG A 435 -12.46 -20.01 -11.10
C ARG A 435 -12.26 -21.40 -10.47
N HIS A 436 -11.90 -21.48 -9.19
CA HIS A 436 -11.65 -22.73 -8.46
C HIS A 436 -12.68 -22.99 -7.34
N ALA A 437 -13.93 -22.55 -7.53
CA ALA A 437 -15.04 -22.74 -6.60
C ALA A 437 -14.81 -22.14 -5.19
N MET A 438 -13.90 -21.18 -5.06
CA MET A 438 -13.74 -20.37 -3.84
C MET A 438 -14.61 -19.11 -3.93
N ASP A 439 -15.20 -18.67 -2.82
CA ASP A 439 -15.97 -17.43 -2.79
C ASP A 439 -15.08 -16.21 -2.44
N ASP A 440 -14.59 -16.14 -1.20
CA ASP A 440 -13.62 -15.14 -0.75
C ASP A 440 -12.63 -15.71 0.27
N PRO A 441 -11.45 -16.22 -0.16
CA PRO A 441 -10.48 -16.81 0.77
C PRO A 441 -9.93 -15.82 1.82
N HIS A 442 -10.10 -14.51 1.58
CA HIS A 442 -9.64 -13.43 2.45
C HIS A 442 -10.76 -12.90 3.36
N GLY A 443 -12.02 -13.25 3.06
CA GLY A 443 -13.22 -12.63 3.64
C GLY A 443 -13.57 -13.07 5.05
N GLY A 444 -12.97 -14.15 5.56
CA GLY A 444 -13.20 -14.65 6.92
C GLY A 444 -14.69 -14.87 7.20
N PRO A 445 -15.32 -14.09 8.11
CA PRO A 445 -16.78 -14.13 8.31
C PRO A 445 -17.62 -13.96 7.04
N PHE A 446 -17.10 -13.26 6.03
CA PHE A 446 -17.83 -13.01 4.78
C PHE A 446 -17.66 -14.13 3.75
N ASP A 447 -16.75 -15.09 3.94
CA ASP A 447 -16.56 -16.19 2.99
C ASP A 447 -17.80 -17.10 2.98
N ASN A 448 -18.36 -17.34 1.80
CA ASN A 448 -19.58 -18.15 1.57
C ASN A 448 -20.83 -17.67 2.35
N ALA A 449 -20.82 -16.47 2.93
CA ALA A 449 -22.01 -15.92 3.57
C ALA A 449 -23.13 -15.69 2.52
N PRO A 450 -24.41 -15.83 2.87
CA PRO A 450 -25.50 -15.38 2.02
C PRO A 450 -25.58 -13.85 2.00
N ASP A 451 -26.04 -13.28 0.88
CA ASP A 451 -26.36 -11.86 0.80
C ASP A 451 -27.71 -11.59 1.49
N ARG A 452 -27.75 -10.56 2.34
CA ARG A 452 -28.97 -10.02 2.97
C ARG A 452 -29.41 -8.69 2.36
N LEU A 453 -28.47 -7.90 1.86
CA LEU A 453 -28.73 -6.66 1.12
C LEU A 453 -28.02 -6.72 -0.23
N ARG A 454 -28.79 -6.72 -1.32
CA ARG A 454 -28.29 -6.64 -2.70
C ARG A 454 -29.32 -5.93 -3.55
N ILE A 455 -28.92 -4.86 -4.23
CA ILE A 455 -29.81 -4.07 -5.09
C ILE A 455 -29.58 -4.50 -6.53
N ASP A 456 -30.58 -5.07 -7.19
CA ASP A 456 -30.51 -5.38 -8.62
C ASP A 456 -31.13 -4.23 -9.41
N LEU A 457 -30.27 -3.42 -10.05
CA LEU A 457 -30.69 -2.24 -10.80
C LEU A 457 -31.49 -2.59 -12.06
N LEU A 458 -31.28 -3.78 -12.63
CA LEU A 458 -31.96 -4.23 -13.85
C LEU A 458 -33.29 -4.91 -13.51
N ARG A 459 -33.35 -5.59 -12.37
CA ARG A 459 -34.55 -6.28 -11.88
C ARG A 459 -34.82 -5.91 -10.42
N PRO A 460 -35.44 -4.75 -10.13
CA PRO A 460 -35.69 -4.30 -8.76
C PRO A 460 -36.47 -5.31 -7.91
N SER A 461 -37.33 -6.13 -8.52
CA SER A 461 -38.04 -7.24 -7.86
C SER A 461 -37.11 -8.34 -7.33
N ALA A 462 -35.95 -8.56 -7.95
CA ALA A 462 -34.92 -9.52 -7.55
C ALA A 462 -33.91 -8.95 -6.52
N SER A 463 -34.15 -7.73 -6.02
CA SER A 463 -33.34 -7.15 -4.95
C SER A 463 -33.62 -7.85 -3.62
N LEU A 464 -32.56 -8.10 -2.87
CA LEU A 464 -32.63 -8.59 -1.48
C LEU A 464 -32.56 -7.37 -0.56
N VAL A 465 -33.61 -7.14 0.22
CA VAL A 465 -33.65 -6.06 1.22
C VAL A 465 -34.12 -6.62 2.57
N PRO A 466 -33.53 -6.20 3.70
CA PRO A 466 -33.81 -6.80 5.02
C PRO A 466 -35.28 -6.80 5.46
N TRP A 467 -36.08 -5.84 4.97
CA TRP A 467 -37.48 -5.66 5.35
C TRP A 467 -38.49 -6.32 4.39
N ARG A 468 -38.04 -6.89 3.25
CA ARG A 468 -38.91 -7.76 2.45
C ARG A 468 -38.91 -9.14 3.10
N THR A 469 -39.95 -9.44 3.86
CA THR A 469 -40.27 -10.80 4.27
C THR A 469 -40.36 -11.64 3.01
N VAL A 470 -39.41 -12.57 2.84
CA VAL A 470 -39.58 -13.64 1.87
C VAL A 470 -40.75 -14.46 2.39
N VAL A 471 -41.94 -14.26 1.81
CA VAL A 471 -42.99 -15.27 1.88
C VAL A 471 -42.38 -16.49 1.20
N ARG A 472 -41.89 -17.42 2.02
CA ARG A 472 -41.53 -18.75 1.54
C ARG A 472 -42.86 -19.43 1.28
N ASP A 473 -43.29 -19.44 0.02
CA ASP A 473 -44.33 -20.37 -0.40
C ASP A 473 -43.85 -21.78 -0.05
N ALA A 474 -44.72 -22.48 0.67
CA ALA A 474 -44.48 -23.76 1.35
C ALA A 474 -44.23 -24.92 0.40
#